data_AF-A0A8S1NNR4-F1
#
_entry.id   AF-A0A8S1NNR4-F1
#
_cell.length_a   1.000
_cell.length_b   1.000
_cell.length_c   1.000
_cell.angle_alpha   90.00
_cell.angle_beta   90.00
_cell.angle_gamma   90.00
#
_symmetry.space_group_name_H-M   'P 1'
#
loop_
_entity.id
_entity.type
_entity.pdbx_description
1 polymer ?
#
loop_
_entity_poly.entity_id
_entity_poly.type
_entity_poly.pdbx_seq_one_letter_code
_entity_poly.pdbx_strand_id
1 'polypeptide(L)'
;MKNHYITLGLQRNAQQRQIKEAYHKLALKWHPDKNTNCRAQAITQFQEINEAYNILSQQESKKKYDHKLEKQDHFLKLNFFLEQFEEMNEEFTYLTKDDKDTLNKFINRIDNQSKRIKKH
;
A
#
# COMPACT_ATOMS: atom_id res chain seq x y z
N MET A 1 8.20 -2.96 -3.47
CA MET A 1 8.44 -1.51 -3.67
C MET A 1 8.87 -0.92 -2.33
N LYS A 2 9.97 -0.14 -2.27
CA LYS A 2 10.43 0.42 -0.98
C LYS A 2 9.47 1.51 -0.52
N ASN A 3 9.02 1.43 0.73
CA ASN A 3 8.14 2.41 1.33
C ASN A 3 8.97 3.53 1.99
N HIS A 4 8.83 4.77 1.52
CA HIS A 4 9.60 5.92 2.00
C HIS A 4 9.36 6.20 3.49
N TYR A 5 8.19 5.87 4.03
CA TYR A 5 7.95 5.95 5.48
C TYR A 5 8.80 4.94 6.23
N ILE A 6 8.94 3.71 5.72
CA ILE A 6 9.79 2.67 6.31
C ILE A 6 11.27 3.08 6.22
N THR A 7 11.70 3.66 5.10
CA THR A 7 13.07 4.19 4.94
C THR A 7 13.41 5.24 5.99
N LEU A 8 12.45 6.11 6.35
CA LEU A 8 12.63 7.10 7.41
C LEU A 8 12.33 6.55 8.82
N GLY A 9 11.90 5.30 8.96
CA GLY A 9 11.51 4.70 10.25
C GLY A 9 10.22 5.32 10.83
N LEU A 10 9.30 5.74 9.97
CA LEU A 10 8.06 6.43 10.30
C LEU A 10 6.84 5.61 9.92
N GLN A 11 5.71 5.94 10.54
CA GLN A 11 4.39 5.46 10.14
C GLN A 11 3.81 6.34 9.03
N ARG A 12 2.86 5.82 8.25
CA ARG A 12 2.20 6.57 7.14
C ARG A 12 1.44 7.81 7.62
N ASN A 13 1.01 7.83 8.89
CA ASN A 13 0.37 8.98 9.52
C ASN A 13 1.36 10.07 10.00
N ALA A 14 2.66 9.91 9.75
CA ALA A 14 3.66 10.85 10.24
C ALA A 14 3.43 12.27 9.74
N GLN A 15 3.54 13.21 10.68
CA GLN A 15 3.43 14.64 10.41
C GLN A 15 4.70 15.17 9.75
N GLN A 16 4.57 16.33 9.10
CA GLN A 16 5.66 17.00 8.41
C GLN A 16 6.89 17.23 9.29
N ARG A 17 6.64 17.59 10.56
CA ARG A 17 7.67 17.78 11.57
C ARG A 17 8.45 16.49 11.83
N GLN A 18 7.74 15.37 11.99
CA GLN A 18 8.36 14.05 12.25
C GLN A 18 9.18 13.57 11.05
N ILE A 19 8.71 13.82 9.82
CA ILE A 19 9.45 13.55 8.57
C ILE A 19 10.77 14.32 8.55
N LYS A 20 10.74 15.60 8.89
CA LYS A 20 11.93 16.45 8.93
C LYS A 20 12.91 16.02 10.05
N GLU A 21 12.40 15.74 11.24
CA GLU A 21 13.21 15.29 12.37
C GLU A 21 13.90 13.95 12.08
N ALA A 22 13.18 12.98 11.50
CA ALA A 22 13.73 11.68 11.12
C ALA A 22 14.81 11.83 10.03
N TYR A 23 14.57 12.67 9.03
CA TYR A 23 15.56 12.98 8.00
C TYR A 23 16.86 13.51 8.61
N HIS A 24 16.81 14.53 9.46
CA HIS A 24 18.01 15.10 10.09
C HIS A 24 18.77 14.06 10.91
N LYS A 25 18.07 13.24 11.69
CA LYS A 25 18.68 12.17 12.50
C LYS A 25 19.40 11.14 11.63
N LEU A 26 18.76 10.71 10.55
CA LEU A 26 19.31 9.70 9.64
C LEU A 26 20.44 10.24 8.76
N ALA A 27 20.32 11.49 8.30
CA ALA A 27 21.36 12.18 7.53
C ALA A 27 22.66 12.32 8.33
N LEU A 28 22.56 12.65 9.63
CA LEU A 28 23.72 12.70 10.53
C LEU A 28 24.32 11.31 10.78
N LYS A 29 23.47 10.29 10.91
CA LYS A 29 23.90 8.89 11.12
C LYS A 29 24.66 8.34 9.93
N TRP A 30 24.17 8.60 8.72
CA TRP A 30 24.70 8.06 7.46
C TRP A 30 25.57 9.04 6.68
N HIS A 31 26.05 10.12 7.32
CA HIS A 31 26.92 11.08 6.65
C HIS A 31 28.21 10.39 6.17
N PRO A 32 28.61 10.54 4.89
CA PRO A 32 29.74 9.80 4.32
C PRO A 32 31.09 10.16 4.97
N ASP A 33 31.21 11.35 5.55
CA ASP A 33 32.44 11.78 6.25
C ASP A 33 32.58 11.16 7.64
N LYS A 34 31.48 10.78 8.29
CA LYS A 34 31.51 10.09 9.60
C LYS A 34 31.61 8.57 9.45
N ASN A 35 31.36 8.05 8.26
CA ASN A 35 31.31 6.63 7.94
C ASN A 35 32.39 6.25 6.92
N THR A 36 33.64 6.64 7.17
CA THR A 36 34.77 6.41 6.24
C THR A 36 35.01 4.92 5.96
N ASN A 37 34.89 4.06 6.98
CA ASN A 37 35.08 2.61 6.85
C ASN A 37 33.95 1.91 6.09
N CYS A 38 32.76 2.52 6.05
CA CYS A 38 31.57 1.97 5.37
C CYS A 38 30.99 2.99 4.38
N ARG A 39 31.86 3.73 3.69
CA ARG A 39 31.47 4.90 2.89
C ARG A 39 30.46 4.55 1.80
N ALA A 40 30.64 3.44 1.11
CA ALA A 40 29.71 2.99 0.07
C ALA A 40 28.29 2.76 0.62
N GLN A 41 28.18 2.07 1.76
CA GLN A 41 26.88 1.84 2.40
C GLN A 41 26.25 3.14 2.90
N ALA A 42 27.05 4.04 3.47
CA ALA A 42 26.59 5.35 3.91
C ALA A 42 26.05 6.19 2.75
N ILE A 43 26.73 6.19 1.59
CA ILE A 43 26.24 6.87 0.38
C ILE A 43 24.90 6.30 -0.06
N THR A 44 24.78 4.97 -0.19
CA THR A 44 23.52 4.32 -0.60
C THR A 44 22.39 4.67 0.36
N GLN A 45 22.61 4.55 1.67
CA GLN A 45 21.59 4.88 2.66
C GLN A 45 21.21 6.36 2.61
N PHE A 46 22.20 7.25 2.49
CA PHE A 46 21.96 8.69 2.40
C PHE A 46 21.15 9.07 1.16
N GLN A 47 21.39 8.41 0.03
CA GLN A 47 20.58 8.57 -1.19
C GLN A 47 19.13 8.15 -0.95
N GLU A 48 18.90 6.98 -0.35
CA GLU A 48 17.54 6.49 -0.04
C GLU A 48 16.79 7.42 0.93
N ILE A 49 17.49 7.93 1.94
CA ILE A 49 16.95 8.89 2.92
C ILE A 49 16.57 10.21 2.23
N ASN A 50 17.42 10.72 1.34
CA ASN A 50 17.15 11.94 0.57
C ASN A 50 15.95 11.77 -0.35
N GLU A 51 15.86 10.65 -1.07
CA GLU A 51 14.72 10.37 -1.96
C GLU A 51 13.41 10.31 -1.17
N ALA A 52 13.41 9.57 -0.05
CA ALA A 52 12.26 9.47 0.83
C ALA A 52 11.82 10.84 1.36
N TYR A 53 12.78 11.67 1.80
CA TYR A 53 12.49 13.02 2.26
C TYR A 53 11.98 13.93 1.14
N ASN A 54 12.55 13.89 -0.06
CA ASN A 54 12.11 14.73 -1.18
C ASN A 54 10.63 14.48 -1.54
N ILE A 55 10.20 13.22 -1.49
CA ILE A 55 8.83 12.84 -1.80
C ILE A 55 7.89 13.18 -0.65
N LEU A 56 8.25 12.82 0.59
CA LEU A 56 7.39 13.00 1.77
C LEU A 56 7.39 14.43 2.32
N SER A 57 8.41 15.24 1.99
CA SER A 57 8.54 16.59 2.52
C SER A 57 7.57 17.60 1.89
N GLN A 58 7.08 17.33 0.68
CA GLN A 58 6.15 18.21 -0.01
C GLN A 58 4.74 17.66 0.06
N GLN A 59 3.78 18.49 0.47
CA GLN A 59 2.41 18.04 0.70
C GLN A 59 1.75 17.46 -0.57
N GLU A 60 2.00 18.05 -1.75
CA GLU A 60 1.47 17.53 -3.02
C GLU A 60 2.11 16.20 -3.42
N SER A 61 3.43 16.10 -3.34
CA SER A 61 4.18 14.88 -3.64
C SER A 61 3.82 13.74 -2.70
N LYS A 62 3.66 14.04 -1.41
CA LYS A 62 3.18 13.12 -0.38
C LYS A 62 1.78 12.59 -0.71
N LYS A 63 0.83 13.47 -1.05
CA LYS A 63 -0.53 13.05 -1.46
C LYS A 63 -0.52 12.12 -2.66
N LYS A 64 0.27 12.44 -3.70
CA LYS A 64 0.40 11.59 -4.90
C LYS A 64 1.01 10.23 -4.55
N TYR A 65 2.01 10.22 -3.67
CA TYR A 65 2.65 9.01 -3.19
C TYR A 65 1.70 8.14 -2.37
N ASP A 66 0.97 8.73 -1.43
CA ASP A 66 -0.02 8.04 -0.60
C ASP A 66 -1.12 7.41 -1.46
N HIS A 67 -1.65 8.16 -2.45
CA HIS A 67 -2.65 7.65 -3.40
C HIS A 67 -2.12 6.49 -4.25
N LYS A 68 -0.85 6.54 -4.67
CA LYS A 68 -0.22 5.44 -5.40
C LYS A 68 -0.09 4.19 -4.52
N LEU A 69 0.30 4.36 -3.26
CA LEU A 69 0.40 3.25 -2.32
C LEU A 69 -0.99 2.66 -2.03
N GLU A 70 -2.03 3.46 -1.85
CA GLU A 70 -3.40 2.97 -1.66
C GLU A 70 -3.90 2.17 -2.87
N LYS A 71 -3.65 2.63 -4.09
CA LYS A 71 -3.98 1.88 -5.30
C LYS A 71 -3.23 0.54 -5.39
N GLN A 72 -1.96 0.51 -4.97
CA GLN A 72 -1.18 -0.71 -4.93
C GLN A 72 -1.68 -1.66 -3.85
N ASP A 73 -1.95 -1.17 -2.64
CA ASP A 73 -2.53 -1.97 -1.56
C ASP A 73 -3.89 -2.53 -1.96
N HIS A 74 -4.73 -1.73 -2.62
CA HIS A 74 -6.02 -2.16 -3.14
C HIS A 74 -5.87 -3.21 -4.25
N PHE A 75 -4.94 -3.02 -5.19
CA PHE A 75 -4.66 -3.99 -6.24
C PHE A 75 -4.16 -5.32 -5.67
N LEU A 76 -3.25 -5.28 -4.69
CA LEU A 76 -2.76 -6.48 -4.01
C LEU A 76 -3.88 -7.19 -3.22
N LYS A 77 -4.74 -6.43 -2.53
CA LYS A 77 -5.92 -6.99 -1.86
C LYS A 77 -6.89 -7.64 -2.85
N LEU A 78 -7.08 -7.02 -4.01
CA LEU A 78 -7.96 -7.55 -5.05
C LEU A 78 -7.37 -8.83 -5.65
N ASN A 79 -6.07 -8.85 -5.97
CA ASN A 79 -5.42 -10.04 -6.50
C ASN A 79 -5.42 -11.18 -5.48
N PHE A 80 -5.13 -10.89 -4.22
CA PHE A 80 -5.21 -11.88 -3.14
C PHE A 80 -6.63 -12.44 -2.98
N PHE A 81 -7.65 -11.58 -3.08
CA PHE A 81 -9.05 -12.00 -3.04
C PHE A 81 -9.44 -12.82 -4.28
N LEU A 82 -8.92 -12.48 -5.46
CA LEU A 82 -9.18 -13.21 -6.70
C LEU A 82 -8.50 -14.58 -6.71
N GLU A 83 -7.28 -14.69 -6.18
CA GLU A 83 -6.60 -15.98 -5.96
C GLU A 83 -7.43 -16.88 -5.03
N GLN A 84 -7.97 -16.31 -3.94
CA GLN A 84 -8.91 -17.02 -3.06
C GLN A 84 -10.20 -17.45 -3.77
N PHE A 85 -10.70 -16.64 -4.71
CA PHE A 85 -11.90 -16.97 -5.49
C PHE A 85 -11.64 -18.01 -6.58
N GLU A 86 -10.44 -18.04 -7.17
CA GLU A 86 -10.02 -19.10 -8.10
C GLU A 86 -9.88 -20.44 -7.36
N GLU A 87 -9.33 -20.45 -6.15
CA GLU A 87 -9.31 -21.65 -5.28
C GLU A 87 -10.73 -22.11 -4.90
N MET A 88 -11.67 -21.19 -4.66
CA MET A 88 -13.08 -21.53 -4.42
C MET A 88 -13.85 -21.98 -5.67
N ASN A 89 -13.35 -21.70 -6.88
CA ASN A 89 -13.99 -22.11 -8.12
C ASN A 89 -13.67 -23.56 -8.51
N GLU A 90 -12.61 -24.17 -7.99
CA GLU A 90 -12.38 -25.62 -8.18
C GLU A 90 -13.48 -26.45 -7.48
N GLU A 91 -14.05 -25.97 -6.38
CA GLU A 91 -15.17 -26.64 -5.68
C GLU A 91 -16.53 -26.45 -6.39
N PHE A 92 -16.66 -25.40 -7.21
CA PHE A 92 -17.87 -25.08 -7.97
C PHE A 92 -17.97 -25.77 -9.33
N THR A 93 -16.94 -26.51 -9.76
CA THR A 93 -16.97 -27.32 -10.99
C THR A 93 -17.96 -28.49 -10.92
N TYR A 94 -18.57 -28.73 -9.76
CA TYR A 94 -19.65 -29.72 -9.56
C TYR A 94 -21.07 -29.14 -9.55
N LEU A 95 -21.24 -27.82 -9.68
CA LEU A 95 -22.58 -27.27 -9.94
C LEU A 95 -22.85 -27.33 -11.44
N THR A 96 -23.54 -28.42 -11.82
CA THR A 96 -23.97 -28.74 -13.17
C THR A 96 -24.62 -27.53 -13.85
N LYS A 97 -24.36 -27.40 -15.16
CA LYS A 97 -24.75 -26.33 -16.11
C LYS A 97 -26.21 -25.80 -16.06
N ASP A 98 -27.08 -26.34 -15.22
CA ASP A 98 -28.51 -26.01 -15.15
C ASP A 98 -28.92 -25.08 -13.98
N ASP A 99 -28.02 -24.69 -13.08
CA ASP A 99 -28.36 -23.83 -11.93
C ASP A 99 -28.27 -22.32 -12.20
N LYS A 100 -28.67 -21.88 -13.40
CA LYS A 100 -28.83 -20.44 -13.73
C LYS A 100 -29.84 -19.76 -12.81
N ASP A 101 -30.82 -20.49 -12.31
CA ASP A 101 -31.82 -19.97 -11.38
C ASP A 101 -31.27 -19.68 -9.99
N THR A 102 -30.24 -20.43 -9.55
CA THR A 102 -29.58 -20.22 -8.26
C THR A 102 -28.67 -18.98 -8.32
N LEU A 103 -27.93 -18.82 -9.43
CA LEU A 103 -27.15 -17.61 -9.71
C LEU A 103 -28.04 -16.36 -9.82
N ASN A 104 -29.17 -16.44 -10.52
CA ASN A 104 -30.12 -15.34 -10.62
C ASN A 104 -30.79 -15.01 -9.27
N LYS A 105 -31.07 -15.99 -8.41
CA LYS A 105 -31.53 -15.74 -7.03
C LYS A 105 -30.47 -15.08 -6.16
N PHE A 106 -29.20 -15.39 -6.37
CA PHE A 106 -28.10 -14.82 -5.60
C PHE A 106 -27.82 -13.36 -5.98
N ILE A 107 -27.76 -13.06 -7.29
CA ILE A 107 -27.60 -11.69 -7.82
C ILE A 107 -28.75 -10.79 -7.32
N ASN A 108 -30.00 -11.27 -7.42
CA ASN A 108 -31.15 -10.51 -6.92
C ASN A 108 -31.16 -10.30 -5.39
N ARG A 109 -30.49 -11.16 -4.61
CA ARG A 109 -30.32 -10.95 -3.15
C ARG A 109 -29.31 -9.86 -2.84
N ILE A 110 -28.20 -9.79 -3.57
CA ILE A 110 -27.16 -8.75 -3.40
C ILE A 110 -27.72 -7.37 -3.75
N ASP A 111 -28.50 -7.26 -4.83
CA ASP A 111 -29.13 -5.99 -5.23
C ASP A 111 -30.15 -5.50 -4.21
N ASN A 112 -30.91 -6.41 -3.58
CA ASN A 112 -31.89 -6.05 -2.55
C ASN A 112 -31.24 -5.66 -1.22
N GLN A 113 -30.09 -6.25 -0.85
CA GLN A 113 -29.33 -5.77 0.30
C GLN A 113 -28.72 -4.38 0.06
N SER A 114 -28.22 -4.12 -1.15
CA SER A 114 -27.66 -2.81 -1.53
C SER A 114 -28.70 -1.68 -1.53
N LYS A 115 -29.97 -1.97 -1.87
CA LYS A 115 -31.08 -0.99 -1.77
C LYS A 115 -31.49 -0.70 -0.32
N ARG A 116 -31.28 -1.63 0.61
CA ARG A 116 -31.60 -1.45 2.05
C ARG A 116 -30.60 -0.55 2.77
N ILE A 117 -29.37 -0.45 2.29
CA ILE A 117 -28.30 0.37 2.88
C ILE A 117 -28.42 1.86 2.48
N LYS A 118 -29.16 2.18 1.40
CA LYS A 118 -29.35 3.56 0.92
C LYS A 118 -30.57 4.29 1.50
N LYS A 119 -31.24 3.75 2.53
CA LYS A 119 -32.45 4.36 3.13
C LYS A 119 -32.29 4.77 4.61
N HIS A 120 -31.07 4.90 5.10
CA HIS A 120 -30.75 5.57 6.36
C HIS A 120 -29.68 6.63 6.15
#